data_AF-A0A939DSF4-F1
#
_entry.id   AF-A0A939DSF4-F1
#
_cell.length_a   1.000
_cell.length_b   1.000
_cell.length_c   1.000
_cell.angle_alpha   90.00
_cell.angle_beta   90.00
_cell.angle_gamma   90.00
#
_symmetry.space_group_name_H-M   'P 1'
#
loop_
_entity.id
_entity.type
_entity.pdbx_description
1 polymer ?
#
loop_
_entity_poly.entity_id
_entity_poly.type
_entity_poly.pdbx_seq_one_letter_code
_entity_poly.pdbx_strand_id
1 'polypeptide(L)'
;INLAGNAIKFTESGEVILSLKLLSREDDQLELEFRVKDTGIGIAESQLAHIFDGFRQAESSTARRYGGSGLGLAISQRLVHQMGGELKVLSEPGKGSEFYFNLPCQLAEERDWHSLP
;
A
#
# COMPACT_ATOMS: atom_id res chain seq x y z
N ILE A 1 6.31 -0.94 -3.91
CA ILE A 1 6.27 -2.27 -4.59
C ILE A 1 5.30 -3.24 -3.91
N ASN A 2 5.43 -3.52 -2.60
CA ASN A 2 4.60 -4.52 -1.92
C ASN A 2 3.07 -4.30 -2.05
N LEU A 3 2.57 -3.07 -1.86
CA LEU A 3 1.14 -2.77 -1.96
C LEU A 3 0.58 -3.01 -3.37
N ALA A 4 1.27 -2.50 -4.40
CA ALA A 4 0.89 -2.73 -5.80
C ALA A 4 0.97 -4.21 -6.20
N GLY A 5 1.98 -4.93 -5.71
CA GLY A 5 2.09 -6.37 -5.92
C GLY A 5 0.94 -7.15 -5.29
N ASN A 6 0.50 -6.76 -4.09
CA ASN A 6 -0.69 -7.35 -3.46
C ASN A 6 -1.96 -7.06 -4.26
N ALA A 7 -2.17 -5.82 -4.68
CA ALA A 7 -3.30 -5.45 -5.53
C ALA A 7 -3.37 -6.30 -6.80
N ILE A 8 -2.27 -6.39 -7.56
CA ILE A 8 -2.20 -7.22 -8.77
C ILE A 8 -2.48 -8.70 -8.47
N LYS A 9 -1.92 -9.23 -7.38
CA LYS A 9 -2.09 -10.64 -7.00
C LYS A 9 -3.55 -11.00 -6.66
N PHE A 10 -4.31 -10.06 -6.10
CA PHE A 10 -5.67 -10.30 -5.60
C PHE A 10 -6.77 -9.80 -6.54
N THR A 11 -6.41 -9.16 -7.65
CA THR A 11 -7.32 -8.76 -8.73
C THR A 11 -7.15 -9.67 -9.93
N GLU A 12 -8.01 -10.69 -10.03
CA GLU A 12 -8.04 -11.61 -11.18
C GLU A 12 -8.50 -10.92 -12.47
N SER A 13 -9.49 -10.04 -12.35
CA SER A 13 -10.01 -9.21 -13.44
C SER A 13 -10.44 -7.86 -12.90
N GLY A 14 -10.17 -6.79 -13.64
CA GLY A 14 -10.50 -5.43 -13.25
C GLY A 14 -9.29 -4.51 -13.37
N GLU A 15 -9.14 -3.58 -12.42
CA GLU A 15 -8.09 -2.58 -12.43
C GLU A 15 -7.38 -2.46 -11.08
N VAL A 16 -6.13 -2.00 -11.17
CA VAL A 16 -5.30 -1.54 -10.06
C VAL A 16 -4.85 -0.12 -10.36
N ILE A 17 -5.13 0.82 -9.46
CA ILE A 17 -4.82 2.23 -9.59
C ILE A 17 -3.80 2.60 -8.51
N LEU A 18 -2.63 3.07 -8.93
CA LEU A 18 -1.68 3.77 -8.07
C LEU A 18 -1.87 5.27 -8.30
N SER A 19 -2.12 6.03 -7.24
CA SER A 19 -2.24 7.48 -7.33
C SER A 19 -1.41 8.17 -6.25
N LEU A 20 -0.94 9.37 -6.60
CA LEU A 20 -0.28 10.29 -5.69
C LEU A 20 -1.05 11.60 -5.71
N LYS A 21 -1.22 12.22 -4.54
CA LYS A 21 -1.87 13.51 -4.39
C LYS A 21 -1.07 14.40 -3.45
N LEU A 22 -0.79 15.62 -3.88
CA LEU A 22 -0.26 16.66 -2.99
C LEU A 22 -1.39 17.14 -2.08
N LEU A 23 -1.23 16.95 -0.78
CA LEU A 23 -2.20 17.40 0.23
C LEU A 23 -1.90 18.82 0.70
N SER A 24 -0.63 19.14 0.93
CA SER A 24 -0.17 20.48 1.28
C SER A 24 1.27 20.71 0.81
N ARG A 25 1.63 21.98 0.69
CA ARG A 25 3.00 22.44 0.42
C ARG A 25 3.26 23.69 1.23
N GLU A 26 4.35 23.68 1.99
CA GLU A 26 4.90 24.81 2.73
C GLU A 26 6.38 24.91 2.40
N ASP A 27 6.76 25.91 1.59
CA ASP A 27 8.09 26.03 1.00
C ASP A 27 8.52 24.73 0.26
N ASP A 28 9.52 24.05 0.82
CA ASP A 28 10.08 22.79 0.33
C ASP A 28 9.56 21.57 1.11
N GLN A 29 8.64 21.75 2.06
CA GLN A 29 7.95 20.66 2.75
C GLN A 29 6.65 20.32 2.03
N LEU A 30 6.46 19.05 1.71
CA LEU A 30 5.31 18.51 1.01
C LEU A 30 4.65 17.44 1.86
N GLU A 31 3.32 17.42 1.90
CA GLU A 31 2.57 16.26 2.37
C GLU A 31 1.98 15.54 1.16
N LEU A 32 2.43 14.30 0.91
CA LEU A 32 1.98 13.48 -0.21
C LEU A 32 1.12 12.32 0.28
N GLU A 33 -0.08 12.19 -0.26
CA GLU A 33 -0.92 11.00 -0.10
C GLU A 33 -0.61 10.01 -1.23
N PHE A 34 -0.29 8.78 -0.84
CA PHE A 34 -0.12 7.64 -1.73
C PHE A 34 -1.32 6.72 -1.58
N ARG A 35 -1.89 6.26 -2.70
CA ARG A 35 -2.97 5.27 -2.69
C ARG A 35 -2.72 4.17 -3.70
N VAL A 36 -3.04 2.94 -3.28
CA VAL A 36 -3.15 1.77 -4.16
C VAL A 36 -4.55 1.22 -3.99
N LYS A 37 -5.37 1.37 -5.02
CA LYS A 37 -6.73 0.84 -5.08
C LYS A 37 -6.81 -0.32 -6.05
N ASP A 38 -7.55 -1.35 -5.69
CA ASP A 38 -7.82 -2.50 -6.54
C ASP A 38 -9.31 -2.86 -6.53
N THR A 39 -9.70 -3.72 -7.46
CA THR A 39 -11.08 -4.22 -7.63
C THR A 39 -11.17 -5.73 -7.38
N GLY A 40 -10.19 -6.27 -6.64
CA GLY A 40 -10.04 -7.69 -6.39
C GLY A 40 -11.00 -8.26 -5.34
N ILE A 41 -10.58 -9.38 -4.75
CA ILE A 41 -11.42 -10.16 -3.80
C ILE A 41 -11.81 -9.39 -2.53
N GLY A 42 -11.11 -8.30 -2.20
CA GLY A 42 -11.31 -7.55 -0.96
C GLY A 42 -10.97 -8.34 0.31
N ILE A 43 -11.17 -7.71 1.46
CA ILE A 43 -10.82 -8.23 2.78
C ILE A 43 -12.03 -8.10 3.69
N ALA A 44 -12.35 -9.17 4.42
CA ALA A 44 -13.43 -9.14 5.40
C ALA A 44 -13.07 -8.27 6.61
N GLU A 45 -14.05 -7.58 7.19
CA GLU A 45 -13.83 -6.68 8.33
C GLU A 45 -13.12 -7.37 9.51
N SER A 46 -13.49 -8.62 9.81
CA SER A 46 -12.85 -9.44 10.85
C SER A 46 -11.36 -9.73 10.62
N GLN A 47 -10.88 -9.57 9.38
CA GLN A 47 -9.48 -9.75 9.02
C GLN A 47 -8.70 -8.44 9.02
N LEU A 48 -9.36 -7.28 8.83
CA LEU A 48 -8.71 -5.97 8.74
C LEU A 48 -7.86 -5.64 9.97
N ALA A 49 -8.33 -6.02 11.17
CA ALA A 49 -7.59 -5.83 12.41
C ALA A 49 -6.25 -6.59 12.47
N HIS A 50 -6.06 -7.59 11.60
CA HIS A 50 -4.96 -8.54 11.68
C HIS A 50 -4.10 -8.59 10.41
N ILE A 51 -4.42 -7.83 9.36
CA ILE A 51 -3.64 -7.88 8.11
C ILE A 51 -2.22 -7.35 8.24
N PHE A 52 -1.96 -6.56 9.29
CA PHE A 52 -0.63 -6.05 9.64
C PHE A 52 0.09 -6.93 10.67
N ASP A 53 -0.59 -7.91 11.26
CA ASP A 53 0.03 -8.90 12.11
C ASP A 53 0.87 -9.83 11.23
N GLY A 54 2.19 -9.71 11.33
CA GLY A 54 3.11 -10.59 10.60
C GLY A 54 2.77 -12.07 10.81
N PHE A 55 2.99 -12.90 9.77
CA PHE A 55 2.78 -14.36 9.76
C PHE A 55 1.33 -14.87 9.86
N ARG A 56 0.36 -14.09 10.34
CA ARG A 56 -1.04 -14.55 10.43
C ARG A 56 -1.67 -14.87 9.08
N GLN A 57 -1.24 -14.20 8.00
CA GLN A 57 -1.72 -14.53 6.65
C GLN A 57 -1.32 -15.94 6.22
N ALA A 58 -0.17 -16.46 6.67
CA ALA A 58 0.35 -17.78 6.30
C ALA A 58 -0.51 -18.95 6.81
N GLU A 59 -1.27 -18.74 7.90
CA GLU A 59 -2.17 -19.75 8.49
C GLU A 59 -3.59 -19.72 7.88
N SER A 60 -3.94 -18.66 7.15
CA SER A 60 -5.26 -18.50 6.53
C SER A 60 -5.39 -19.29 5.21
N SER A 61 -6.61 -19.68 4.83
CA SER A 61 -6.91 -20.37 3.57
C SER A 61 -6.38 -19.63 2.32
N THR A 62 -6.19 -18.31 2.42
CA THR A 62 -5.66 -17.43 1.38
C THR A 62 -4.17 -17.69 1.07
N ALA A 63 -3.34 -18.03 2.08
CA ALA A 63 -1.92 -18.33 1.84
C ALA A 63 -1.69 -19.62 1.06
N ARG A 64 -2.57 -20.62 1.22
CA ARG A 64 -2.52 -21.85 0.40
C ARG A 64 -2.86 -21.59 -1.07
N ARG A 65 -3.70 -20.59 -1.38
CA ARG A 65 -4.13 -20.27 -2.74
C ARG A 65 -3.21 -19.26 -3.45
N TYR A 66 -2.64 -18.30 -2.73
CA TYR A 66 -1.89 -17.18 -3.32
C TYR A 66 -0.44 -17.05 -2.85
N GLY A 67 0.03 -17.91 -1.93
CA GLY A 67 1.40 -17.91 -1.42
C GLY A 67 1.82 -16.64 -0.66
N GLY A 68 2.94 -16.73 0.06
CA GLY A 68 3.59 -15.60 0.73
C GLY A 68 3.73 -15.78 2.26
N SER A 69 4.77 -15.16 2.82
CA SER A 69 5.09 -15.23 4.26
C SER A 69 4.15 -14.42 5.16
N GLY A 70 3.25 -13.63 4.58
CA GLY A 70 2.40 -12.69 5.32
C GLY A 70 3.16 -11.50 5.92
N LEU A 71 4.44 -11.33 5.62
CA LEU A 71 5.28 -10.27 6.21
C LEU A 71 5.22 -8.94 5.47
N GLY A 72 4.82 -8.95 4.19
CA GLY A 72 4.93 -7.76 3.34
C GLY A 72 4.18 -6.54 3.88
N LEU A 73 2.92 -6.72 4.33
CA LEU A 73 2.13 -5.62 4.89
C LEU A 73 2.66 -5.13 6.23
N ALA A 74 3.11 -6.03 7.12
CA ALA A 74 3.74 -5.67 8.39
C ALA A 74 5.01 -4.84 8.17
N ILE A 75 5.87 -5.25 7.22
CA ILE A 75 7.08 -4.50 6.85
C ILE A 75 6.69 -3.15 6.24
N SER A 76 5.70 -3.11 5.35
CA SER A 76 5.23 -1.87 4.73
C SER A 76 4.70 -0.88 5.77
N GLN A 77 3.92 -1.35 6.75
CA GLN A 77 3.42 -0.52 7.85
C GLN A 77 4.57 0.06 8.68
N ARG A 78 5.56 -0.77 9.04
CA ARG A 78 6.73 -0.30 9.79
C ARG A 78 7.53 0.75 9.02
N LEU A 79 7.75 0.55 7.72
CA LEU A 79 8.48 1.51 6.89
C LEU A 79 7.74 2.83 6.77
N VAL A 80 6.43 2.79 6.46
CA VAL A 80 5.58 3.99 6.42
C VAL A 80 5.62 4.73 7.75
N HIS A 81 5.52 4.01 8.88
CA HIS A 81 5.63 4.60 10.21
C HIS A 81 6.98 5.25 10.47
N GLN A 82 8.08 4.60 10.09
CA GLN A 82 9.44 5.17 10.21
C GLN A 82 9.64 6.40 9.33
N MET A 83 8.89 6.53 8.25
CA MET A 83 8.88 7.71 7.38
C MET A 83 7.93 8.81 7.88
N GLY A 84 7.31 8.65 9.05
CA GLY A 84 6.40 9.63 9.65
C GLY A 84 4.94 9.52 9.21
N GLY A 85 4.59 8.48 8.46
CA GLY A 85 3.22 8.23 8.00
C GLY A 85 2.46 7.18 8.79
N GLU A 86 1.23 6.91 8.34
CA GLU A 86 0.38 5.85 8.86
C GLU A 86 -0.27 5.07 7.70
N LEU A 87 -0.02 3.76 7.62
CA LEU A 87 -0.61 2.90 6.60
C LEU A 87 -2.02 2.46 7.00
N LYS A 88 -3.00 2.83 6.18
CA LYS A 88 -4.42 2.56 6.36
C LYS A 88 -4.97 1.71 5.21
N VAL A 89 -6.13 1.10 5.46
CA VAL A 89 -6.83 0.29 4.48
C VAL A 89 -8.34 0.52 4.57
N LEU A 90 -9.00 0.58 3.42
CA LEU A 90 -10.44 0.40 3.27
C LEU A 90 -10.65 -0.83 2.40
N SER A 91 -11.56 -1.72 2.75
CA SER A 91 -11.85 -2.88 1.90
C SER A 91 -13.22 -3.46 2.19
N GLU A 92 -13.82 -4.04 1.15
CA GLU A 92 -15.06 -4.81 1.27
C GLU A 92 -14.93 -6.09 0.42
N PRO A 93 -15.37 -7.27 0.92
CA PRO A 93 -15.35 -8.50 0.15
C PRO A 93 -16.03 -8.36 -1.22
N GLY A 94 -15.33 -8.76 -2.27
CA GLY A 94 -15.80 -8.69 -3.66
C GLY A 94 -15.79 -7.30 -4.30
N LYS A 95 -15.38 -6.24 -3.58
CA LYS A 95 -15.25 -4.88 -4.14
C LYS A 95 -13.81 -4.35 -4.20
N GLY A 96 -12.85 -5.13 -3.70
CA GLY A 96 -11.43 -4.78 -3.67
C GLY A 96 -10.97 -4.08 -2.38
N SER A 97 -9.75 -3.55 -2.43
CA SER A 97 -9.10 -2.86 -1.32
C SER A 97 -8.49 -1.54 -1.77
N GLU A 98 -8.37 -0.60 -0.83
CA GLU A 98 -7.65 0.66 -1.00
C GLU A 98 -6.67 0.81 0.17
N PHE A 99 -5.38 0.66 -0.10
CA PHE A 99 -4.31 0.95 0.84
C PHE A 99 -3.81 2.37 0.61
N TYR A 100 -3.69 3.15 1.68
CA TYR A 100 -3.26 4.53 1.57
C TYR A 100 -2.47 4.99 2.79
N PHE A 101 -1.61 5.97 2.58
CA PHE A 101 -0.82 6.60 3.61
C PHE A 101 -0.34 7.96 3.13
N ASN A 102 -0.06 8.84 4.09
CA ASN A 102 0.54 10.13 3.80
C ASN A 102 1.99 10.13 4.28
N LEU A 103 2.85 10.85 3.57
CA LEU A 103 4.24 11.05 3.98
C LEU A 103 4.64 12.52 3.89
N PRO A 104 5.38 13.03 4.89
CA PRO A 104 6.15 14.24 4.74
C PRO A 104 7.31 13.97 3.78
N CYS A 105 7.46 14.82 2.77
CA CYS A 105 8.49 14.75 1.75
C CYS A 105 9.17 16.12 1.60
N GLN A 106 10.43 16.11 1.19
CA GLN A 106 11.10 17.34 0.79
C GLN A 106 11.06 17.48 -0.73
N LEU A 107 10.83 18.69 -1.21
CA LEU A 107 10.94 19.00 -2.62
C LEU A 107 12.37 18.72 -3.07
N ALA A 108 12.51 17.80 -4.02
CA ALA A 108 13.81 17.51 -4.60
C ALA A 108 14.21 18.63 -5.57
N GLU A 109 15.50 18.96 -5.61
CA GLU A 109 16.05 19.74 -6.71
C GLU A 109 15.81 19.00 -8.03
N GLU A 110 15.45 19.76 -9.07
CA GLU A 110 15.24 19.20 -10.39
C GLU A 110 16.55 18.55 -10.88
N ARG A 111 16.53 17.22 -11.03
CA ARG A 111 17.65 16.47 -11.60
C ARG A 111 17.31 16.08 -13.02
N ASP A 112 18.20 16.40 -13.95
CA ASP A 112 18.12 15.90 -15.32
C ASP A 112 18.34 14.38 -15.32
N TRP A 113 17.25 13.64 -15.50
CA TRP A 113 17.26 12.18 -15.50
C TRP A 113 18.02 11.57 -16.69
N HIS A 114 18.36 12.37 -17.72
CA HIS A 114 19.19 11.95 -18.86
C HIS A 114 20.71 12.09 -18.60
N SER A 115 21.11 12.71 -17.49
CA SER A 115 22.51 12.92 -17.13
C SER A 115 23.09 11.84 -16.20
N LEU A 116 22.30 10.83 -15.81
CA LEU A 116 22.77 9.71 -15.01
C LEU A 116 23.48 8.67 -15.91
N PRO A 117 24.65 8.15 -15.50
CA PRO A 117 25.40 7.15 -16.26
C PRO A 117 24.66 5.82 -16.41
#